data_AF-A0AAV6YS92-F1
#
_entry.id   AF-A0AAV6YS92-F1
#
_cell.length_a   1.000
_cell.length_b   1.000
_cell.length_c   1.000
_cell.angle_alpha   90.00
_cell.angle_beta   90.00
_cell.angle_gamma   90.00
#
_symmetry.space_group_name_H-M   'P 1'
#
loop_
_entity.id
_entity.type
_entity.pdbx_description
1 polymer ?
#
loop_
_entity_poly.entity_id
_entity_poly.type
_entity_poly.pdbx_seq_one_letter_code
_entity_poly.pdbx_strand_id
1 'polypeptide(L)'
;MWKLSAILLISTSVLHVIDAIKYYPPVDLPVHNCPDNQKWVTCGPACPTNCENYQVSTFRLCKRKCEEGCFCIFPYIFLAGDSGPCVLPEDCPKKPNDPRFPTFDLEK
;
A
#
# COMPACT_ATOMS: atom_id res chain seq x y z
N MET A 1 15.01 39.62 -43.53
CA MET A 1 16.13 38.67 -43.28
C MET A 1 16.32 38.32 -41.79
N TRP A 2 15.29 38.42 -40.92
CA TRP A 2 15.40 38.00 -39.49
C TRP A 2 14.98 36.53 -39.28
N LYS A 3 14.04 36.01 -40.08
CA LYS A 3 13.37 34.72 -39.81
C LYS A 3 14.31 33.51 -39.70
N LEU A 4 15.47 33.54 -40.35
CA LEU A 4 16.45 32.43 -40.31
C LEU A 4 17.25 32.40 -38.99
N SER A 5 17.57 33.55 -38.38
CA SER A 5 18.29 33.60 -37.10
C SER A 5 17.47 33.08 -35.92
N ALA A 6 16.15 33.26 -35.93
CA ALA A 6 15.28 32.77 -34.86
C ALA A 6 15.16 31.23 -34.84
N ILE A 7 15.17 30.58 -36.01
CA ILE A 7 15.06 29.12 -36.16
C ILE A 7 16.30 28.41 -35.59
N LEU A 8 17.49 28.97 -35.81
CA LEU A 8 18.76 28.44 -35.28
C LEU A 8 18.83 28.50 -33.74
N LEU A 9 18.32 29.57 -33.11
CA LEU A 9 18.28 29.73 -31.65
C LEU A 9 17.25 28.81 -30.98
N ILE A 10 16.11 28.59 -31.64
CA ILE A 10 15.11 27.62 -31.17
C ILE A 10 15.69 26.20 -31.26
N SER A 11 16.43 25.88 -32.33
CA SER A 11 17.04 24.56 -32.51
C SER A 11 18.12 24.24 -31.47
N THR A 12 19.00 25.18 -31.13
CA THR A 12 20.02 24.95 -30.09
C THR A 12 19.39 24.86 -28.72
N SER A 13 18.38 25.68 -28.41
CA SER A 13 17.64 25.62 -27.15
C SER A 13 16.92 24.27 -26.99
N VAL A 14 16.26 23.80 -28.05
CA VAL A 14 15.60 22.48 -28.09
C VAL A 14 16.62 21.35 -27.93
N LEU A 15 17.80 21.44 -28.55
CA LEU A 15 18.84 20.42 -28.43
C LEU A 15 19.39 20.30 -27.00
N HIS A 16 19.65 21.44 -26.32
CA HIS A 16 20.08 21.42 -24.91
C HIS A 16 18.98 20.91 -23.96
N VAL A 17 17.71 21.14 -24.28
CA VAL A 17 16.57 20.59 -23.53
C VAL A 17 16.48 19.06 -23.72
N ILE A 18 16.67 18.56 -24.94
CA ILE A 18 16.68 17.12 -25.23
C ILE A 18 17.87 16.43 -24.53
N ASP A 19 19.05 17.05 -24.53
CA ASP A 19 20.23 16.53 -23.83
C ASP A 19 20.03 16.50 -22.30
N ALA A 20 19.33 17.48 -21.72
CA ALA A 20 19.00 17.49 -20.30
C ALA A 20 18.01 16.37 -19.90
N ILE A 21 17.01 16.08 -20.74
CA ILE A 21 16.06 14.97 -20.50
C ILE A 21 16.77 13.60 -20.67
N LYS A 22 17.78 13.52 -21.55
CA LYS A 22 18.63 12.34 -21.68
C LYS A 22 19.60 12.16 -20.50
N TYR A 23 20.04 13.26 -19.89
CA TYR A 23 20.99 13.26 -18.77
C TYR A 23 20.33 13.04 -17.41
N TYR A 24 19.04 13.33 -17.25
CA TYR A 24 18.28 12.93 -16.06
C TYR A 24 17.60 11.58 -16.34
N PRO A 25 18.29 10.45 -16.09
CA PRO A 25 17.63 9.15 -16.20
C PRO A 25 16.42 9.14 -15.26
N PRO A 26 15.31 8.50 -15.66
CA PRO A 26 14.26 8.19 -14.71
C PRO A 26 14.91 7.42 -13.55
N VAL A 27 14.66 7.86 -12.31
CA VAL A 27 15.09 7.08 -11.16
C VAL A 27 14.36 5.74 -11.25
N ASP A 28 15.09 4.66 -11.49
CA ASP A 28 14.58 3.28 -11.47
C ASP A 28 14.26 2.88 -10.02
N LEU A 29 13.26 3.53 -9.43
CA LEU A 29 12.70 3.12 -8.15
C LEU A 29 12.06 1.76 -8.37
N PRO A 30 12.38 0.75 -7.53
CA PRO A 30 11.70 -0.53 -7.60
C PRO A 30 10.20 -0.29 -7.42
N VAL A 31 9.43 -0.52 -8.48
CA VAL A 31 7.97 -0.45 -8.43
C VAL A 31 7.49 -1.70 -7.72
N HIS A 32 7.21 -1.54 -6.43
CA HIS A 32 6.61 -2.61 -5.64
C HIS A 32 5.12 -2.67 -5.91
N ASN A 33 4.72 -3.60 -6.78
CA ASN A 33 3.31 -3.88 -7.02
C ASN A 33 2.74 -4.63 -5.81
N CYS A 34 1.81 -3.98 -5.11
CA CYS A 34 1.03 -4.62 -4.06
C CYS A 34 -0.35 -5.03 -4.58
N PRO A 35 -0.99 -6.04 -3.95
CA PRO A 35 -2.38 -6.38 -4.22
C PRO A 35 -3.34 -5.22 -3.88
N ASP A 36 -4.61 -5.39 -4.25
CA ASP A 36 -5.65 -4.42 -3.92
C ASP A 36 -5.73 -4.12 -2.42
N ASN A 37 -5.98 -2.86 -2.10
CA ASN A 37 -6.06 -2.33 -0.73
C ASN A 37 -4.78 -2.50 0.09
N GLN A 38 -3.62 -2.58 -0.58
CA GLN A 38 -2.31 -2.64 0.06
C GLN A 38 -1.38 -1.56 -0.47
N LYS A 39 -0.39 -1.20 0.35
CA LYS A 39 0.72 -0.33 -0.04
C LYS A 39 2.04 -0.93 0.41
N TRP A 40 3.07 -0.72 -0.41
CA TRP A 40 4.42 -1.07 -0.03
C TRP A 40 4.93 -0.08 1.02
N VAL A 41 5.54 -0.58 2.09
CA VAL A 41 6.27 0.21 3.07
C VAL A 41 7.60 -0.47 3.38
N THR A 42 8.63 0.35 3.62
CA THR A 42 9.96 -0.13 4.02
C THR A 42 10.04 -0.49 5.51
N CYS A 43 9.05 -0.08 6.30
CA CYS A 43 8.98 -0.33 7.74
C CYS A 43 7.51 -0.33 8.17
N GLY A 44 6.88 -1.50 8.11
CA GLY A 44 5.51 -1.77 8.53
C GLY A 44 5.42 -2.47 9.90
N PRO A 45 4.21 -2.57 10.46
CA PRO A 45 3.99 -3.22 11.76
C PRO A 45 4.37 -4.70 11.73
N ALA A 46 5.17 -5.16 12.71
CA ALA A 46 5.61 -6.56 12.82
C ALA A 46 4.48 -7.55 13.16
N CYS A 47 3.37 -7.07 13.71
CA CYS A 47 2.12 -7.83 13.82
C CYS A 47 0.99 -6.97 13.28
N PRO A 48 0.73 -7.01 11.97
CA PRO A 48 -0.33 -6.23 11.39
C PRO A 48 -1.71 -6.66 11.94
N THR A 49 -2.67 -5.76 11.79
CA THR A 49 -4.04 -6.02 12.22
C THR A 49 -4.72 -6.99 11.26
N ASN A 50 -5.47 -7.96 11.82
CA ASN A 50 -6.21 -8.96 11.06
C ASN A 50 -7.56 -9.29 11.72
N CYS A 51 -8.39 -10.09 11.05
CA CYS A 51 -9.71 -10.47 11.56
C CYS A 51 -9.71 -11.21 12.92
N GLU A 52 -8.60 -11.84 13.30
CA GLU A 52 -8.49 -12.51 14.60
C GLU A 52 -8.19 -11.54 15.74
N ASN A 53 -7.63 -10.38 15.40
CA ASN A 53 -6.82 -9.60 16.33
C ASN A 53 -7.22 -8.11 16.39
N TYR A 54 -8.05 -7.63 15.46
CA TYR A 54 -8.48 -6.22 15.36
C TYR A 54 -9.35 -5.72 16.51
N GLN A 55 -9.93 -6.63 17.29
CA GLN A 55 -10.78 -6.31 18.44
C GLN A 55 -10.21 -6.73 19.79
N VAL A 56 -8.98 -7.25 19.78
CA VAL A 56 -8.29 -7.65 21.00
C VAL A 56 -7.69 -6.40 21.63
N SER A 57 -8.25 -5.97 22.76
CA SER A 57 -7.71 -4.85 23.57
C SER A 57 -6.50 -5.24 24.41
N THR A 58 -6.13 -6.53 24.43
CA THR A 58 -4.97 -7.00 25.19
C THR A 58 -3.68 -6.76 24.42
N PHE A 59 -2.64 -6.38 25.17
CA PHE A 59 -1.31 -6.14 24.64
C PHE A 59 -0.77 -7.41 23.95
N ARG A 60 -0.44 -7.30 22.66
CA ARG A 60 0.22 -8.38 21.91
C ARG A 60 1.74 -8.21 21.97
N LEU A 61 2.42 -9.30 22.29
CA LEU A 61 3.87 -9.39 22.18
C LEU A 61 4.25 -9.46 20.70
N CYS A 62 4.78 -8.34 20.19
CA CYS A 62 5.32 -8.25 18.84
C CYS A 62 6.82 -8.06 18.87
N LYS A 63 7.51 -8.54 17.84
CA LYS A 63 8.92 -8.24 17.65
C LYS A 63 9.08 -6.72 17.53
N ARG A 64 10.16 -6.16 18.10
CA ARG A 64 10.41 -4.71 18.07
C ARG A 64 10.87 -4.18 16.71
N LYS A 65 11.28 -5.07 15.79
CA LYS A 65 11.76 -4.71 14.46
C LYS A 65 10.59 -4.66 13.49
N CYS A 66 10.46 -3.58 12.73
CA CYS A 66 9.48 -3.48 11.64
C CYS A 66 9.87 -4.36 10.45
N GLU A 67 8.88 -4.68 9.62
CA GLU A 67 9.04 -5.54 8.44
C GLU A 67 8.76 -4.74 7.16
N GLU A 68 9.55 -4.96 6.12
CA GLU A 68 9.31 -4.38 4.80
C GLU A 68 8.33 -5.26 4.01
N GLY A 69 7.43 -4.66 3.24
CA GLY A 69 6.45 -5.41 2.46
C GLY A 69 5.19 -4.63 2.11
N CYS A 70 4.21 -5.36 1.58
CA CYS A 70 2.86 -4.86 1.32
C CYS A 70 1.99 -5.01 2.57
N PHE A 71 1.37 -3.92 3.00
CA PHE A 71 0.48 -3.89 4.17
C PHE A 71 -0.86 -3.28 3.80
N CYS A 72 -1.94 -3.74 4.46
CA CYS A 72 -3.27 -3.19 4.27
C CYS A 72 -3.30 -1.68 4.56
N ILE A 73 -3.96 -0.93 3.68
CA ILE A 73 -4.23 0.49 3.91
C ILE A 73 -5.46 0.65 4.80
N PHE A 74 -5.51 1.69 5.64
CA PHE A 74 -6.71 1.99 6.41
C PHE A 74 -7.91 2.26 5.47
N PRO A 75 -9.13 1.76 5.76
CA PRO A 75 -9.55 1.02 6.97
C PRO A 75 -9.43 -0.52 6.87
N TYR A 76 -8.75 -1.06 5.86
CA TYR A 76 -8.65 -2.50 5.64
C TYR A 76 -7.67 -3.20 6.59
N ILE A 77 -7.93 -4.48 6.85
CA ILE A 77 -7.12 -5.36 7.70
C ILE A 77 -6.93 -6.71 7.00
N PHE A 78 -5.92 -7.49 7.40
CA PHE A 78 -5.70 -8.81 6.80
C PHE A 78 -6.84 -9.76 7.16
N LEU A 79 -7.28 -10.57 6.20
CA LEU A 79 -8.28 -11.61 6.44
C LEU A 79 -7.79 -12.63 7.48
N ALA A 80 -6.51 -13.01 7.42
CA ALA A 80 -5.88 -13.93 8.36
C ALA A 80 -4.37 -13.63 8.46
N GLY A 81 -3.74 -13.98 9.59
CA GLY A 81 -2.29 -13.89 9.74
C GLY A 81 -1.72 -12.47 9.52
N ASP A 82 -0.58 -12.40 8.85
CA ASP A 82 0.20 -11.17 8.62
C ASP A 82 0.28 -10.73 7.15
N SER A 83 -0.40 -11.44 6.25
CA SER A 83 -0.30 -11.27 4.81
C SER A 83 -1.55 -11.78 4.08
N GLY A 84 -1.64 -11.54 2.78
CA GLY A 84 -2.77 -11.98 1.95
C GLY A 84 -3.83 -10.89 1.73
N PRO A 85 -5.10 -11.25 1.47
CA PRO A 85 -6.14 -10.29 1.13
C PRO A 85 -6.47 -9.31 2.27
N CYS A 86 -6.73 -8.07 1.91
CA CYS A 86 -7.19 -7.03 2.83
C CYS A 86 -8.69 -6.83 2.68
N VAL A 87 -9.41 -6.91 3.80
CA VAL A 87 -10.88 -6.81 3.88
C VAL A 87 -11.29 -5.72 4.86
N LEU A 88 -12.53 -5.24 4.78
CA LEU A 88 -13.05 -4.39 5.83
C LEU A 88 -13.27 -5.21 7.11
N PRO A 89 -13.14 -4.61 8.31
CA PRO A 89 -13.37 -5.33 9.56
C PRO A 89 -14.78 -5.91 9.72
N GLU A 90 -15.77 -5.37 8.98
CA GLU A 90 -17.15 -5.86 8.91
C GLU A 90 -17.31 -7.12 8.04
N ASP A 91 -16.37 -7.37 7.12
CA ASP A 91 -16.35 -8.55 6.23
C ASP A 91 -15.62 -9.75 6.86
N CYS A 92 -15.12 -9.60 8.08
CA CYS A 92 -14.44 -10.69 8.78
C CYS A 92 -15.39 -11.87 9.05
N PRO A 93 -14.90 -13.12 8.95
CA PRO A 93 -15.71 -14.29 9.24
C PRO A 93 -16.17 -14.26 10.70
N LYS A 94 -17.48 -14.47 10.90
CA LYS A 94 -18.08 -14.58 12.23
C LYS A 94 -17.60 -15.87 12.89
N LYS A 95 -16.99 -15.77 14.08
CA LYS A 95 -16.63 -16.96 14.85
C LYS A 95 -17.91 -17.54 15.49
N PRO A 96 -18.12 -18.88 15.46
CA PRO A 96 -19.15 -19.47 16.29
C PRO A 96 -18.85 -19.18 17.76
N ASN A 97 -19.84 -18.71 18.52
CA ASN A 97 -19.72 -18.20 19.89
C ASN A 97 -18.98 -16.87 20.05
N ASP A 98 -18.91 -16.06 18.99
CA ASP A 98 -18.47 -14.67 19.14
C ASP A 98 -19.51 -13.88 19.95
N PRO A 99 -19.17 -13.33 21.14
CA PRO A 99 -20.11 -12.54 21.94
C PRO A 99 -20.69 -11.34 21.20
N ARG A 100 -20.07 -10.94 20.07
CA ARG A 100 -20.47 -9.82 19.22
C ARG A 100 -21.51 -10.17 18.17
N PHE A 101 -21.59 -11.45 17.81
CA PHE A 101 -22.64 -11.98 16.95
C PHE A 101 -23.42 -12.99 17.79
N PRO A 102 -24.31 -12.53 18.69
CA PRO A 102 -25.29 -13.44 19.24
C PRO A 102 -25.94 -14.09 18.02
N THR A 103 -25.79 -15.41 17.91
CA THR A 103 -26.70 -16.15 17.04
C THR A 103 -28.07 -15.78 17.60
N PHE A 104 -28.86 -15.06 16.81
CA PHE A 104 -30.29 -15.07 17.05
C PHE A 104 -30.66 -16.50 16.74
N ASP A 105 -30.58 -17.35 17.77
CA ASP A 105 -31.09 -18.69 17.75
C ASP A 105 -32.59 -18.51 17.48
N LEU A 106 -32.96 -18.53 16.20
CA LEU A 106 -34.31 -18.82 15.74
C LEU A 106 -34.54 -20.33 15.94
N GLU A 107 -34.21 -20.86 17.11
CA GLU A 107 -34.67 -22.16 17.56
C GLU A 107 -36.01 -21.95 18.28
N LYS A 108 -37.03 -21.92 17.42
CA LYS A 108 -38.36 -22.54 17.55
C LYS A 108 -38.99 -22.69 18.94
#